data_AF-A0A6P1IZE7-F1
#
_entry.id   AF-A0A6P1IZE7-F1
#
_cell.length_a   1.000
_cell.length_b   1.000
_cell.length_c   1.000
_cell.angle_alpha   90.00
_cell.angle_beta   90.00
_cell.angle_gamma   90.00
#
_symmetry.space_group_name_H-M   'P 1'
#
loop_
_entity.id
_entity.type
_entity.pdbx_description
1 polymer ?
#
loop_
_entity_poly.entity_id
_entity_poly.type
_entity_poly.pdbx_seq_one_letter_code
_entity_poly.pdbx_strand_id
1 'polypeptide(L)'
;MNRTDQLIADLDYLENAGMTVEQLRSLHHWSDKETRERVTFSSARDYFSHGHDMRTNNAAFADRLRVVADLHQRGLAGLVEIALLRRPF
;
A
#
# COMPACT_ATOMS: atom_id res chain seq x y z
N MET A 1 -14.70 2.54 -12.70
CA MET A 1 -14.19 2.87 -11.35
C MET A 1 -12.97 3.75 -11.53
N ASN A 2 -12.89 4.90 -10.85
CA ASN A 2 -11.73 5.78 -11.00
C ASN A 2 -10.50 5.13 -10.29
N ARG A 3 -9.28 5.56 -10.62
CA ARG A 3 -8.04 4.98 -10.05
C ARG A 3 -8.00 5.09 -8.52
N THR A 4 -8.57 6.16 -7.96
CA THR A 4 -8.64 6.41 -6.53
C THR A 4 -9.56 5.44 -5.81
N ASP A 5 -10.79 5.24 -6.30
CA ASP A 5 -11.77 4.30 -5.74
C ASP A 5 -11.19 2.89 -5.69
N GLN A 6 -10.44 2.51 -6.73
CA GLN A 6 -9.77 1.22 -6.79
C GLN A 6 -8.64 1.08 -5.78
N LEU A 7 -7.85 2.14 -5.56
CA LEU A 7 -6.79 2.13 -4.53
C LEU A 7 -7.37 2.04 -3.12
N ILE A 8 -8.49 2.72 -2.87
CA ILE A 8 -9.21 2.62 -1.60
C ILE A 8 -9.74 1.18 -1.42
N ALA A 9 -10.34 0.60 -2.44
CA ALA A 9 -10.81 -0.79 -2.39
C ALA A 9 -9.66 -1.79 -2.16
N ASP A 10 -8.49 -1.56 -2.77
CA ASP A 10 -7.31 -2.40 -2.56
C ASP A 10 -6.77 -2.28 -1.13
N LEU A 11 -6.75 -1.06 -0.57
CA LEU A 11 -6.38 -0.80 0.83
C LEU A 11 -7.33 -1.52 1.80
N ASP A 12 -8.63 -1.40 1.57
CA ASP A 12 -9.66 -2.03 2.39
C ASP A 12 -9.57 -3.56 2.30
N TYR A 13 -9.34 -4.09 1.10
CA TYR A 13 -9.12 -5.51 0.91
C TYR A 13 -7.90 -6.01 1.71
N LEU A 14 -6.76 -5.33 1.58
CA LEU A 14 -5.52 -5.74 2.24
C LEU A 14 -5.62 -5.63 3.77
N GLU A 15 -6.26 -4.59 4.30
CA GLU A 15 -6.50 -4.47 5.75
C GLU A 15 -7.38 -5.62 6.26
N ASN A 16 -8.48 -5.92 5.55
CA ASN A 16 -9.36 -7.05 5.90
C ASN A 16 -8.70 -8.43 5.73
N ALA A 17 -7.75 -8.54 4.81
CA ALA A 17 -6.96 -9.74 4.59
C ALA A 17 -5.89 -9.96 5.68
N GLY A 18 -5.66 -8.97 6.56
CA GLY A 18 -4.71 -9.08 7.67
C GLY A 18 -3.33 -8.51 7.37
N MET A 19 -3.16 -7.72 6.30
CA MET A 19 -1.90 -7.00 6.08
C MET A 19 -1.64 -6.04 7.24
N THR A 20 -0.44 -6.08 7.80
CA THR A 20 -0.08 -5.21 8.93
C THR A 20 0.34 -3.82 8.46
N VAL A 21 0.30 -2.85 9.38
CA VAL A 21 0.80 -1.50 9.11
C VAL A 21 2.30 -1.51 8.77
N GLU A 22 3.10 -2.40 9.38
CA GLU A 22 4.52 -2.58 9.07
C GLU A 22 4.72 -3.07 7.63
N GLN A 23 3.88 -4.00 7.16
CA GLN A 23 3.91 -4.49 5.79
C GLN A 23 3.48 -3.39 4.80
N LEU A 24 2.42 -2.63 5.11
CA LEU A 24 2.03 -1.45 4.33
C LEU A 24 3.18 -0.44 4.22
N ARG A 25 3.83 -0.12 5.34
CA ARG A 25 4.99 0.79 5.40
C ARG A 25 6.18 0.29 4.58
N SER A 26 6.36 -1.03 4.44
CA SER A 26 7.44 -1.61 3.63
C SER A 26 7.29 -1.37 2.13
N LEU A 27 6.08 -1.01 1.68
CA LEU A 27 5.80 -0.65 0.30
C LEU A 27 6.13 0.81 -0.02
N HIS A 28 6.31 1.65 1.02
CA HIS A 28 6.47 3.09 0.89
C HIS A 28 7.95 3.50 1.01
N HIS A 29 8.59 3.84 -0.12
CA HIS A 29 10.02 4.13 -0.21
C HIS A 29 10.40 5.55 0.29
N TRP A 30 10.01 5.95 1.50
CA TRP A 30 10.47 7.21 2.08
C TRP A 30 11.75 7.04 2.89
N SER A 31 12.70 7.93 2.63
CA SER A 31 14.07 7.92 3.18
C SER A 31 14.16 8.44 4.62
N ASP A 32 13.08 8.94 5.20
CA ASP A 32 13.10 9.56 6.53
C ASP A 32 12.16 8.85 7.51
N LYS A 33 12.68 8.54 8.70
CA LYS A 33 12.03 7.70 9.71
C LYS A 33 10.74 8.35 10.22
N GLU A 34 10.73 9.67 10.38
CA GLU A 34 9.57 10.44 10.88
C GLU A 34 8.35 10.32 9.98
N THR A 35 8.56 10.18 8.68
CA THR A 35 7.47 10.18 7.72
C THR A 35 6.95 8.77 7.44
N ARG A 36 7.80 7.74 7.61
CA ARG A 36 7.41 6.32 7.60
C ARG A 36 6.42 5.99 8.72
N GLU A 37 6.60 6.55 9.92
CA GLU A 37 5.72 6.30 11.07
C GLU A 37 4.30 6.83 10.84
N ARG A 38 4.14 7.86 10.00
CA ARG A 38 2.86 8.47 9.64
C ARG A 38 2.04 7.66 8.63
N VAL A 39 2.61 6.62 8.01
CA VAL A 39 1.88 5.77 7.06
C VAL A 39 1.07 4.73 7.83
N THR A 40 -0.25 4.89 7.81
CA THR A 40 -1.28 3.96 8.29
C THR A 40 -2.31 3.72 7.18
N PHE A 41 -3.21 2.74 7.35
CA PHE A 41 -4.32 2.55 6.41
C PHE A 41 -5.21 3.80 6.32
N SER A 42 -5.53 4.42 7.46
CA SER A 42 -6.31 5.67 7.49
C SER A 42 -5.60 6.82 6.77
N SER A 43 -4.31 7.06 7.04
CA SER A 43 -3.57 8.13 6.40
C SER A 43 -3.42 7.92 4.89
N ALA A 44 -3.28 6.67 4.45
CA ALA A 44 -3.19 6.32 3.02
C ALA A 44 -4.54 6.54 2.31
N ARG A 45 -5.66 6.14 2.93
CA ARG A 45 -7.01 6.43 2.42
C ARG A 45 -7.24 7.93 2.29
N ASP A 46 -6.95 8.68 3.36
CA ASP A 46 -7.11 10.12 3.38
C ASP A 46 -6.25 10.77 2.29
N TYR A 47 -5.00 10.35 2.14
CA TYR A 47 -4.12 10.90 1.11
C TYR A 47 -4.68 10.70 -0.30
N PHE A 48 -5.14 9.48 -0.63
CA PHE A 48 -5.64 9.18 -1.97
C PHE A 48 -7.03 9.75 -2.24
N SER A 49 -7.90 9.85 -1.22
CA SER A 49 -9.26 10.39 -1.35
C SER A 49 -9.29 11.88 -1.68
N HIS A 50 -8.29 12.64 -1.23
CA HIS A 50 -8.22 14.09 -1.47
C HIS A 50 -7.78 14.48 -2.89
N GLY A 51 -7.58 13.51 -3.79
CA GLY A 51 -7.27 13.79 -5.20
C GLY A 51 -5.99 14.61 -5.38
N HIS A 52 -5.08 14.58 -4.41
CA HIS A 52 -3.79 15.26 -4.50
C HIS A 52 -3.04 14.81 -5.75
N ASP A 53 -2.37 15.75 -6.41
CA ASP A 53 -1.48 15.45 -7.52
C ASP A 53 -0.45 14.42 -7.05
N MET A 54 -0.55 13.20 -7.57
CA MET A 54 0.32 12.08 -7.19
C MET A 54 1.71 12.35 -7.73
N ARG A 55 2.52 13.08 -6.94
CA ARG A 55 3.96 13.18 -7.19
C ARG A 55 4.56 11.77 -7.27
N THR A 56 5.63 11.61 -8.04
CA THR A 56 6.23 10.33 -8.45
C THR A 56 6.28 9.25 -7.36
N ASN A 57 6.64 9.62 -6.13
CA ASN A 57 6.75 8.65 -5.03
C ASN A 57 5.41 8.05 -4.59
N ASN A 58 4.33 8.85 -4.61
CA ASN A 58 3.00 8.37 -4.22
C ASN A 58 2.33 7.58 -5.34
N ALA A 59 2.67 7.88 -6.60
CA ALA A 59 2.31 7.02 -7.74
C ALA A 59 2.98 5.65 -7.63
N ALA A 60 4.29 5.59 -7.33
CA ALA A 60 5.01 4.34 -7.15
C ALA A 60 4.46 3.51 -5.97
N PHE A 61 4.11 4.16 -4.86
CA PHE A 61 3.45 3.50 -3.73
C PHE A 61 2.08 2.91 -4.13
N ALA A 62 1.25 3.69 -4.81
CA ALA A 62 -0.05 3.25 -5.33
C ALA A 62 0.08 2.03 -6.26
N ASP A 63 1.08 2.03 -7.14
CA ASP A 63 1.31 0.93 -8.08
C ASP A 63 1.76 -0.36 -7.36
N ARG A 64 2.65 -0.23 -6.37
CA ARG A 64 3.06 -1.38 -5.52
C ARG A 64 1.89 -1.95 -4.74
N LEU A 65 1.05 -1.09 -4.18
CA LEU A 65 -0.14 -1.49 -3.43
C LEU A 65 -1.10 -2.29 -4.31
N ARG A 66 -1.36 -1.80 -5.54
CA ARG A 66 -2.18 -2.50 -6.53
C ARG A 66 -1.63 -3.88 -6.87
N VAL A 67 -0.32 -4.00 -7.11
CA VAL A 67 0.32 -5.28 -7.42
C VAL A 67 0.16 -6.25 -6.25
N VAL A 68 0.37 -5.81 -5.02
CA VAL A 68 0.21 -6.65 -3.83
C VAL A 68 -1.23 -7.13 -3.68
N ALA A 69 -2.22 -6.24 -3.85
CA ALA A 69 -3.63 -6.62 -3.80
C ALA A 69 -3.99 -7.66 -4.88
N ASP A 70 -3.55 -7.47 -6.13
CA ASP A 70 -3.80 -8.41 -7.22
C ASP A 70 -3.16 -9.79 -6.98
N LEU A 71 -1.91 -9.83 -6.50
CA LEU A 71 -1.24 -11.09 -6.16
C LEU A 71 -1.94 -11.81 -5.00
N HIS A 72 -2.38 -11.06 -3.99
CA HIS A 72 -3.11 -11.63 -2.85
C HIS A 72 -4.46 -12.21 -3.29
N GLN A 73 -5.20 -11.51 -4.16
CA GLN A 73 -6.47 -11.99 -4.74
C GLN A 73 -6.29 -13.24 -5.62
N ARG A 74 -5.13 -13.42 -6.24
CA ARG A 74 -4.77 -14.62 -7.02
C ARG A 74 -4.32 -15.81 -6.17
N GLY A 75 -4.40 -15.71 -4.84
CA GLY A 75 -4.01 -16.78 -3.91
C GLY A 75 -2.51 -16.87 -3.64
N LEU A 76 -1.74 -15.83 -3.97
CA LEU A 76 -0.29 -15.77 -3.71
C LEU A 76 0.07 -15.02 -2.42
N ALA A 77 -0.90 -14.83 -1.52
CA ALA A 77 -0.76 -14.09 -0.26
C ALA A 77 0.50 -14.47 0.53
N GLY A 78 0.72 -15.77 0.77
CA GLY A 78 1.89 -16.23 1.53
C GLY A 78 3.24 -15.90 0.88
N LEU A 79 3.32 -15.86 -0.46
CA LEU A 79 4.55 -15.45 -1.15
C LEU A 79 4.79 -13.95 -1.04
N VAL A 80 3.72 -13.16 -1.10
CA VAL A 80 3.78 -11.70 -0.92
C VAL A 80 4.23 -11.37 0.50
N GLU A 81 3.65 -11.98 1.52
CA GLU A 81 4.04 -11.77 2.91
C GLU A 81 5.52 -12.10 3.16
N ILE A 82 5.99 -13.24 2.63
CA ILE A 82 7.41 -13.64 2.72
C ILE A 82 8.31 -12.62 1.99
N ALA A 83 7.89 -12.13 0.82
CA ALA A 83 8.65 -11.15 0.06
C ALA A 83 8.78 -9.82 0.84
N LEU A 84 7.68 -9.33 1.43
CA LEU A 84 7.66 -8.10 2.22
C LEU A 84 8.51 -8.18 3.49
N LEU A 85 8.58 -9.36 4.12
CA LEU A 85 9.43 -9.58 5.29
C LEU A 85 10.94 -9.63 4.95
N ARG A 86 11.30 -10.15 3.77
CA ARG A 86 12.70 -10.40 3.39
C ARG A 86 13.34 -9.28 2.58
N ARG A 87 12.55 -8.50 1.83
CA ARG A 87 13.02 -7.35 1.06
C ARG A 87 11.97 -6.23 1.12
N PRO A 88 12.16 -5.22 1.97
CA PRO A 88 11.37 -4.00 1.86
C PRO A 88 11.63 -3.34 0.48
N PHE A 89 10.57 -2.79 -0.12
CA PHE A 89 10.52 -2.32 -1.51
C PHE A 89 10.93 -0.88 -1.71
#